data_AF-A0A8B6BN62-F1
#
_entry.id   AF-A0A8B6BN62-F1
#
_cell.length_a   1.000
_cell.length_b   1.000
_cell.length_c   1.000
_cell.angle_alpha   90.00
_cell.angle_beta   90.00
_cell.angle_gamma   90.00
#
_symmetry.space_group_name_H-M   'P 1'
#
loop_
_entity.id
_entity.type
_entity.pdbx_description
1 polymer ?
#
loop_
_entity_poly.entity_id
_entity_poly.type
_entity_poly.pdbx_seq_one_letter_code
_entity_poly.pdbx_strand_id
1 'polypeptide(L)'
;YHNGNIYVIDVSQSVEHDHVHALEFLRKDCTNITDFFRKKGVCTLTVKELFDFVTDITINEDNIDHYLEEAMTLTSTRSHDEVTDQQKIDEQVFKNSYIPRTLDEVIDYERDIIKAQKGDSKNLLYQTVTGLKTDLTGPQQTPKLLENTDDCNRLQEDIESNKDSASDSDNESSESENEGESSNKTKSYRPREESPDSKRERKKIIKEEQREKRKNKIPKHVKKRKEKSGSKNTKKGKT
;
A
#
# COMPACT_ATOMS: atom_id res chain seq x y z
N TYR A 1 -30.72 -1.01 15.30
CA TYR A 1 -30.78 -2.40 15.78
C TYR A 1 -32.14 -2.96 15.43
N HIS A 2 -32.19 -4.07 14.69
CA HIS A 2 -33.44 -4.74 14.33
C HIS A 2 -33.17 -6.25 14.24
N ASN A 3 -33.97 -7.07 14.94
CA ASN A 3 -33.88 -8.54 14.95
C ASN A 3 -32.47 -9.10 15.23
N GLY A 4 -31.77 -8.61 16.25
CA GLY A 4 -30.42 -9.10 16.58
C GLY A 4 -29.29 -8.44 15.77
N ASN A 5 -29.62 -7.76 14.67
CA ASN A 5 -28.63 -7.23 13.75
C ASN A 5 -28.49 -5.70 13.84
N ILE A 6 -27.27 -5.23 13.56
CA ILE A 6 -26.94 -3.80 13.46
C ILE A 6 -27.23 -3.36 12.03
N TYR A 7 -27.89 -2.20 11.89
CA TYR A 7 -28.12 -1.54 10.61
C TYR A 7 -27.56 -0.14 10.72
N VAL A 8 -26.73 0.24 9.75
CA VAL A 8 -26.16 1.59 9.65
C VAL A 8 -27.09 2.43 8.77
N ILE A 9 -27.46 3.60 9.27
CA ILE A 9 -28.39 4.53 8.61
C ILE A 9 -27.76 5.92 8.54
N ASP A 10 -28.36 6.79 7.73
CA ASP A 10 -27.91 8.16 7.50
C ASP A 10 -26.45 8.27 7.00
N VAL A 11 -26.16 7.53 5.93
CA VAL A 11 -24.88 7.62 5.19
C VAL A 11 -24.81 8.83 4.25
N SER A 12 -25.74 9.79 4.41
CA SER A 12 -25.86 10.95 3.52
C SER A 12 -24.67 11.92 3.63
N GLN A 13 -23.97 11.89 4.77
CA GLN A 13 -22.77 12.68 5.06
C GLN A 13 -21.50 11.83 5.07
N SER A 14 -21.55 10.59 4.59
CA SER A 14 -20.37 9.76 4.44
C SER A 14 -19.43 10.33 3.37
N VAL A 15 -18.13 10.16 3.60
CA VAL A 15 -17.08 10.80 2.82
C VAL A 15 -16.13 9.73 2.28
N GLU A 16 -15.61 9.93 1.06
CA GLU A 16 -14.59 9.05 0.49
C GLU A 16 -13.25 9.15 1.23
N HIS A 17 -12.45 8.09 1.16
CA HIS A 17 -11.14 8.00 1.80
C HIS A 17 -10.15 9.09 1.31
N ASP A 18 -10.33 9.60 0.09
CA ASP A 18 -9.49 10.65 -0.50
C ASP A 18 -9.91 12.08 -0.11
N HIS A 19 -10.89 12.26 0.79
CA HIS A 19 -11.23 13.59 1.29
C HIS A 19 -10.23 14.10 2.33
N VAL A 20 -9.93 15.40 2.29
CA VAL A 20 -8.94 16.07 3.18
C VAL A 20 -9.19 15.78 4.67
N HIS A 21 -10.47 15.70 5.05
CA HIS A 21 -10.90 15.44 6.43
C HIS A 21 -11.33 13.99 6.71
N ALA A 22 -11.10 13.04 5.79
CA ALA A 22 -11.57 11.65 5.95
C ALA A 22 -11.07 11.00 7.25
N LEU A 23 -9.75 11.11 7.53
CA LEU A 23 -9.15 10.55 8.75
C LEU A 23 -9.61 11.28 10.02
N GLU A 24 -9.97 12.55 9.93
CA GLU A 24 -10.51 13.31 11.06
C GLU A 24 -11.91 12.82 11.42
N PHE A 25 -12.78 12.63 10.43
CA PHE A 25 -14.11 12.05 10.63
C PHE A 25 -14.01 10.62 11.16
N LEU A 26 -13.12 9.79 10.59
CA LEU A 26 -12.90 8.43 11.06
C LEU A 26 -12.46 8.39 12.53
N ARG A 27 -11.53 9.26 12.96
CA ARG A 27 -11.13 9.34 14.38
C ARG A 27 -12.29 9.71 15.29
N LYS A 28 -13.16 10.62 14.85
CA LYS A 28 -14.36 11.00 15.59
C LYS A 28 -15.33 9.83 15.71
N ASP A 29 -15.51 9.06 14.64
CA ASP A 29 -16.36 7.88 14.63
C ASP A 29 -15.82 6.78 15.54
N CYS A 30 -14.52 6.47 15.47
CA CYS A 30 -13.85 5.54 16.39
C CYS A 30 -14.05 5.97 17.85
N THR A 31 -13.89 7.27 18.15
CA THR A 31 -14.12 7.81 19.50
C THR A 31 -15.56 7.59 19.96
N ASN A 32 -16.53 7.93 19.13
CA ASN A 32 -17.95 7.80 19.46
C ASN A 32 -18.35 6.33 19.71
N ILE A 33 -17.82 5.41 18.90
CA ILE A 33 -18.06 3.97 19.01
C ILE A 33 -17.45 3.45 20.31
N THR A 34 -16.16 3.72 20.56
CA THR A 34 -15.47 3.30 21.77
C THR A 34 -16.18 3.84 23.02
N ASP A 35 -16.53 5.13 23.04
CA ASP A 35 -17.24 5.76 24.16
C ASP A 35 -18.62 5.14 24.41
N PHE A 36 -19.35 4.78 23.35
CA PHE A 36 -20.66 4.14 23.46
C PHE A 36 -20.56 2.76 24.13
N PHE A 37 -19.67 1.91 23.65
CA PHE A 37 -19.50 0.54 24.17
C PHE A 37 -18.86 0.52 25.55
N ARG A 38 -17.93 1.44 25.82
CA ARG A 38 -17.33 1.59 27.15
C ARG A 38 -18.37 1.96 28.21
N LYS A 39 -19.33 2.84 27.89
CA LYS A 39 -20.47 3.15 28.77
C LYS A 39 -21.39 1.95 29.04
N LYS A 40 -21.33 0.92 28.21
CA LYS A 40 -22.08 -0.33 28.36
C LYS A 40 -21.29 -1.41 29.12
N GLY A 41 -20.08 -1.09 29.61
CA GLY A 41 -19.24 -2.02 30.35
C GLY A 41 -18.52 -3.05 29.46
N VAL A 42 -18.41 -2.77 28.16
CA VAL A 42 -17.63 -3.61 27.24
C VAL A 42 -16.18 -3.16 27.29
N CYS A 43 -15.26 -4.13 27.41
CA CYS A 43 -13.83 -3.89 27.25
C CYS A 43 -13.55 -3.63 25.77
N THR A 44 -13.34 -2.36 25.42
CA THR A 44 -13.11 -1.90 24.03
C THR A 44 -11.64 -1.57 23.79
N LEU A 45 -11.19 -1.72 22.54
CA LEU A 45 -9.91 -1.20 22.07
C LEU A 45 -9.78 0.31 22.28
N THR A 46 -8.54 0.80 22.38
CA THR A 46 -8.27 2.24 22.38
C THR A 46 -8.62 2.85 21.03
N VAL A 47 -8.82 4.18 20.99
CA VAL A 47 -9.15 4.88 19.72
C VAL A 47 -8.06 4.67 18.67
N LYS A 48 -6.79 4.63 19.09
CA LYS A 48 -5.65 4.39 18.20
C LYS A 48 -5.67 2.96 17.65
N GLU A 49 -5.86 1.96 18.49
CA GLU A 49 -5.87 0.55 18.06
C GLU A 49 -7.06 0.24 17.13
N LEU A 50 -8.23 0.81 17.41
CA LEU A 50 -9.39 0.69 16.52
C LEU A 50 -9.15 1.41 15.19
N PHE A 51 -8.54 2.58 15.21
CA PHE A 51 -8.20 3.32 13.99
C PHE A 51 -7.17 2.56 13.15
N ASP A 52 -6.12 2.03 13.77
CA ASP A 52 -5.10 1.22 13.10
C ASP A 52 -5.77 -0.02 12.49
N PHE A 53 -6.64 -0.73 13.21
CA PHE A 53 -7.40 -1.87 12.67
C PHE A 53 -8.24 -1.51 11.43
N VAL A 54 -8.91 -0.35 11.41
CA VAL A 54 -9.76 0.05 10.28
C VAL A 54 -8.93 0.50 9.07
N THR A 55 -7.75 1.07 9.30
CA THR A 55 -6.91 1.66 8.24
C THR A 55 -5.80 0.74 7.73
N ASP A 56 -5.52 -0.36 8.42
CA ASP A 56 -4.49 -1.31 8.04
C ASP A 56 -4.88 -2.10 6.78
N ILE A 57 -4.06 -1.94 5.74
CA ILE A 57 -4.25 -2.55 4.43
C ILE A 57 -3.85 -4.04 4.45
N THR A 58 -3.10 -4.47 5.47
CA THR A 58 -2.58 -5.84 5.56
C THR A 58 -3.57 -6.84 6.17
N ILE A 59 -4.73 -6.35 6.65
CA ILE A 59 -5.78 -7.19 7.23
C ILE A 59 -6.67 -7.73 6.09
N ASN A 60 -6.71 -9.06 6.00
CA ASN A 60 -7.40 -9.84 4.97
C ASN A 60 -8.38 -10.84 5.63
N GLU A 61 -9.26 -11.43 4.83
CA GLU A 61 -10.26 -12.41 5.32
C GLU A 61 -9.62 -13.62 6.03
N ASP A 62 -8.40 -14.01 5.66
CA ASP A 62 -7.71 -15.16 6.26
C ASP A 62 -7.09 -14.85 7.64
N ASN A 63 -6.70 -13.60 7.90
CA ASN A 63 -5.95 -13.21 9.11
C ASN A 63 -6.79 -12.40 10.12
N ILE A 64 -7.98 -11.97 9.72
CA ILE A 64 -8.83 -11.09 10.54
C ILE A 64 -9.27 -11.77 11.85
N ASP A 65 -9.59 -13.06 11.81
CA ASP A 65 -10.03 -13.80 12.99
C ASP A 65 -8.92 -13.87 14.05
N HIS A 66 -7.69 -14.19 13.61
CA HIS A 66 -6.52 -14.23 14.49
C HIS A 66 -6.18 -12.85 15.05
N TYR A 67 -6.26 -11.80 14.23
CA TYR A 67 -6.06 -10.42 14.68
C TYR A 67 -7.08 -10.04 15.76
N LEU A 68 -8.35 -10.38 15.55
CA LEU A 68 -9.42 -10.09 16.50
C LEU A 68 -9.25 -10.85 17.82
N GLU A 69 -8.80 -12.11 17.78
CA GLU A 69 -8.50 -12.89 18.97
C GLU A 69 -7.39 -12.23 19.80
N GLU A 70 -6.28 -11.87 19.18
CA GLU A 70 -5.20 -11.15 19.86
C GLU A 70 -5.64 -9.79 20.39
N ALA A 71 -6.42 -9.04 19.63
CA ALA A 71 -6.96 -7.76 20.06
C ALA A 71 -7.90 -7.91 21.28
N MET A 72 -8.70 -8.97 21.33
CA MET A 72 -9.57 -9.28 22.47
C MET A 72 -8.77 -9.69 23.71
N THR A 73 -7.73 -10.52 23.56
CA THR A 73 -6.85 -10.88 24.68
C THR A 73 -6.13 -9.66 25.25
N LEU A 74 -5.60 -8.80 24.39
CA LEU A 74 -4.96 -7.53 24.77
C LEU A 74 -5.93 -6.66 25.58
N THR A 75 -7.16 -6.52 25.10
CA THR A 75 -8.17 -5.71 25.77
C THR A 75 -8.61 -6.32 27.11
N SER A 76 -8.65 -7.66 27.21
CA SER A 76 -9.00 -8.36 28.45
C SER A 76 -7.94 -8.21 29.54
N THR A 77 -6.66 -8.09 29.18
CA THR A 77 -5.58 -7.85 30.14
C THR A 77 -5.57 -6.43 30.71
N ARG A 78 -6.08 -5.44 29.97
CA ARG A 78 -6.19 -4.05 30.40
C ARG A 78 -7.49 -3.88 31.19
N SER A 79 -7.39 -3.98 32.51
CA SER A 79 -8.53 -3.83 33.42
C SER A 79 -9.35 -2.55 33.17
N HIS A 80 -10.68 -2.69 33.25
CA HIS A 80 -11.71 -1.69 32.93
C HIS A 80 -11.62 -0.35 33.71
N ASP A 81 -11.07 -0.35 34.93
CA ASP A 81 -11.41 0.70 35.90
C ASP A 81 -10.53 1.95 35.91
N GLU A 82 -9.35 1.96 35.30
CA GLU A 82 -8.53 3.18 35.24
C GLU A 82 -7.81 3.28 33.90
N VAL A 83 -8.47 3.92 32.93
CA VAL A 83 -7.72 4.51 31.81
C VAL A 83 -6.79 5.53 32.46
N THR A 84 -5.51 5.17 32.52
CA THR A 84 -4.46 5.95 33.14
C THR A 84 -4.48 7.34 32.53
N ASP A 85 -4.17 8.39 33.30
CA ASP A 85 -4.15 9.75 32.77
C ASP A 85 -3.20 9.88 31.56
N GLN A 86 -2.13 9.07 31.54
CA GLN A 86 -1.26 8.94 30.38
C GLN A 86 -2.01 8.48 29.12
N GLN A 87 -2.86 7.46 29.21
CA GLN A 87 -3.65 6.98 28.07
C GLN A 87 -4.65 8.04 27.58
N LYS A 88 -5.25 8.80 28.49
CA LYS A 88 -6.13 9.92 28.11
C LYS A 88 -5.37 11.01 27.36
N ILE A 89 -4.15 11.32 27.82
CA ILE A 89 -3.28 12.29 27.15
C ILE A 89 -2.91 11.77 25.76
N ASP A 90 -2.47 10.52 25.66
CA ASP A 90 -2.07 9.90 24.38
C ASP A 90 -3.25 9.85 23.40
N GLU A 91 -4.47 9.54 23.86
CA GLU A 91 -5.68 9.60 23.05
C GLU A 91 -6.00 11.03 22.58
N GLN A 92 -5.85 12.03 23.44
CA GLN A 92 -6.07 13.43 23.07
C GLN A 92 -5.02 13.92 22.06
N VAL A 93 -3.75 13.56 22.27
CA VAL A 93 -2.66 13.82 21.33
C VAL A 93 -2.99 13.18 19.99
N PHE A 94 -3.44 11.92 19.98
CA PHE A 94 -3.82 11.21 18.76
C PHE A 94 -4.99 11.88 18.02
N LYS A 95 -6.01 12.35 18.75
CA LYS A 95 -7.18 13.05 18.16
C LYS A 95 -6.80 14.37 17.49
N ASN A 96 -5.84 15.10 18.05
CA ASN A 96 -5.44 16.43 17.56
C ASN A 96 -4.24 16.41 16.61
N SER A 97 -3.55 15.27 16.49
CA SER A 97 -2.37 15.16 15.62
C SER A 97 -2.76 15.19 14.15
N TYR A 98 -1.90 15.77 13.30
CA TYR A 98 -2.04 15.67 11.86
C TYR A 98 -1.46 14.33 11.39
N ILE A 99 -2.24 13.55 10.65
CA ILE A 99 -1.83 12.26 10.09
C ILE A 99 -1.85 12.39 8.56
N PRO A 100 -0.68 12.46 7.91
CA PRO A 100 -0.57 12.41 6.46
C PRO A 100 -1.25 11.17 5.88
N ARG A 101 -2.01 11.33 4.79
CA ARG A 101 -2.67 10.22 4.10
C ARG A 101 -1.74 9.58 3.09
N THR A 102 -1.05 10.42 2.33
CA THR A 102 -0.04 10.00 1.35
C THR A 102 1.35 10.42 1.83
N LEU A 103 2.37 9.74 1.32
CA LEU A 103 3.76 10.08 1.65
C LEU A 103 4.16 11.47 1.13
N ASP A 104 3.45 12.01 0.14
CA ASP A 104 3.65 13.37 -0.39
C ASP A 104 3.23 14.45 0.60
N GLU A 105 2.30 14.15 1.51
CA GLU A 105 1.83 15.07 2.55
C GLU A 105 2.76 15.09 3.79
N VAL A 106 3.78 14.23 3.83
CA VAL A 106 4.74 14.14 4.94
C VAL A 106 5.75 15.29 4.81
N ILE A 107 5.62 16.29 5.68
CA ILE A 107 6.42 17.51 5.63
C ILE A 107 7.90 17.24 5.99
N ASP A 108 8.14 16.52 7.08
CA ASP A 108 9.48 16.38 7.70
C ASP A 108 10.02 14.93 7.59
N TYR A 109 10.04 14.36 6.39
CA TYR A 109 10.45 12.97 6.18
C TYR A 109 11.88 12.65 6.67
N GLU A 110 12.83 13.58 6.58
CA GLU A 110 14.22 13.37 7.02
C GLU A 110 14.30 13.12 8.53
N ARG A 111 13.58 13.94 9.32
CA ARG A 111 13.53 13.79 10.78
C ARG A 111 12.91 12.45 11.16
N ASP A 112 11.86 12.07 10.45
CA ASP A 112 11.06 10.90 10.76
C ASP A 112 11.83 9.61 10.42
N ILE A 113 12.65 9.60 9.35
CA ILE A 113 13.62 8.53 9.06
C ILE A 113 14.66 8.40 10.18
N ILE A 114 15.23 9.51 10.65
CA ILE A 114 16.23 9.49 11.74
C ILE A 114 15.61 8.94 13.03
N LYS A 115 14.35 9.30 13.33
CA LYS A 115 13.64 8.77 14.49
C LYS A 115 13.34 7.27 14.35
N ALA A 116 12.92 6.82 13.17
CA ALA A 116 12.71 5.41 12.90
C ALA A 116 14.01 4.60 13.08
N GLN A 117 15.14 5.09 12.56
CA GLN A 117 16.46 4.46 12.75
C GLN A 117 16.91 4.41 14.21
N LYS A 118 16.50 5.40 15.03
CA LYS A 118 16.76 5.42 16.47
C LYS A 118 15.86 4.47 17.26
N GLY A 119 14.82 3.90 16.64
CA GLY A 119 13.83 3.03 17.28
C GLY A 119 12.63 3.76 17.87
N ASP A 120 12.50 5.07 17.69
CA ASP A 120 11.37 5.88 18.17
C ASP A 120 10.21 5.90 17.15
N SER A 121 9.83 4.73 16.63
CA SER A 121 8.81 4.58 15.59
C SER A 121 7.38 4.81 16.09
N LYS A 122 7.15 4.77 17.41
CA LYS A 122 5.80 4.89 18.03
C LYS A 122 5.11 6.23 17.74
N ASN A 123 5.87 7.28 17.45
CA ASN A 123 5.37 8.62 17.17
C ASN A 123 5.00 8.85 15.69
N LEU A 124 5.26 7.88 14.80
CA LEU A 124 4.91 8.00 13.39
C LEU A 124 3.51 7.42 13.15
N LEU A 125 2.50 8.28 13.19
CA LEU A 125 1.09 7.86 13.11
C LEU A 125 0.67 7.44 11.69
N TYR A 126 1.33 7.94 10.64
CA TYR A 126 0.96 7.62 9.25
C TYR A 126 1.44 6.25 8.80
N GLN A 127 2.21 5.55 9.63
CA GLN A 127 2.85 4.29 9.25
C GLN A 127 1.81 3.20 8.90
N THR A 128 0.75 3.08 9.69
CA THR A 128 -0.34 2.11 9.49
C THR A 128 -1.17 2.47 8.26
N VAL A 129 -1.54 3.75 8.12
CA VAL A 129 -2.27 4.28 6.96
C VAL A 129 -1.53 4.06 5.64
N THR A 130 -0.20 4.20 5.66
CA THR A 130 0.64 4.02 4.46
C THR A 130 1.11 2.57 4.26
N GLY A 131 0.79 1.66 5.18
CA GLY A 131 1.18 0.25 5.12
C GLY A 131 2.70 0.03 5.16
N LEU A 132 3.45 0.90 5.84
CA LEU A 132 4.91 0.79 5.96
C LEU A 132 5.31 -0.01 7.21
N LYS A 133 6.49 -0.64 7.17
CA LYS A 133 7.13 -1.24 8.35
C LYS A 133 7.58 -0.18 9.35
N THR A 134 7.84 -0.59 10.60
CA THR A 134 8.26 0.32 11.70
C THR A 134 9.54 1.08 11.38
N ASP A 135 10.37 0.46 10.54
CA ASP A 135 11.69 0.97 10.19
C ASP A 135 11.64 1.81 8.90
N LEU A 136 10.45 2.02 8.31
CA LEU A 136 10.23 2.70 7.02
C LEU A 136 10.95 2.06 5.82
N THR A 137 11.54 0.87 6.02
CA THR A 137 12.35 0.15 5.02
C THR A 137 11.53 -0.43 3.87
N GLY A 138 10.20 -0.49 3.98
CA GLY A 138 9.33 -1.00 2.92
C GLY A 138 7.89 -1.28 3.35
N PRO A 139 7.10 -1.92 2.47
CA PRO A 139 5.72 -2.28 2.76
C PRO A 139 5.65 -3.40 3.81
N GLN A 140 4.70 -3.27 4.72
CA GLN A 140 4.33 -4.28 5.69
C GLN A 140 3.45 -5.35 5.01
N GLN A 141 3.67 -6.62 5.34
CA GLN A 141 2.98 -7.77 4.72
C GLN A 141 1.97 -8.41 5.68
N THR A 142 2.29 -8.41 6.97
CA THR A 142 1.45 -8.92 8.05
C THR A 142 1.17 -7.80 9.05
N PRO A 143 -0.03 -7.74 9.63
CA PRO A 143 -0.36 -6.69 10.59
C PRO A 143 0.53 -6.76 11.84
N LYS A 144 0.86 -5.59 12.42
CA LYS A 144 1.85 -5.46 13.51
C LYS A 144 1.58 -6.33 14.72
N LEU A 145 0.31 -6.60 15.00
CA LEU A 145 -0.08 -7.41 16.14
C LEU A 145 0.39 -8.86 15.97
N LEU A 146 0.26 -9.39 14.74
CA LEU A 146 0.57 -10.76 14.38
C LEU A 146 2.06 -11.02 14.09
N GLU A 147 2.87 -9.98 13.86
CA GLU A 147 4.32 -10.15 13.61
C GLU A 147 5.02 -10.87 14.77
N ASN A 148 4.52 -10.74 16.01
CA ASN A 148 5.13 -11.38 17.18
C ASN A 148 4.80 -12.88 17.31
N THR A 149 3.75 -13.38 16.65
CA THR A 149 3.38 -14.80 16.70
C THR A 149 4.17 -15.63 15.71
N ASP A 150 4.55 -15.04 14.57
CA ASP A 150 5.33 -15.73 13.55
C ASP A 150 6.77 -16.02 14.04
N ASP A 151 7.36 -15.13 14.85
CA ASP A 151 8.68 -15.36 15.46
C ASP A 151 8.67 -16.51 16.48
N CYS A 152 7.55 -16.72 17.18
CA CYS A 152 7.39 -17.87 18.09
C CYS A 152 7.17 -19.19 17.34
N ASN A 153 6.43 -19.18 16.23
CA ASN A 153 6.22 -20.39 15.42
C ASN A 153 7.48 -20.79 14.63
N ARG A 154 8.29 -19.83 14.18
CA ARG A 154 9.54 -20.11 13.45
C ARG A 154 10.61 -20.78 14.32
N LEU A 155 10.61 -20.51 15.62
CA LEU A 155 11.50 -21.18 16.60
C LEU A 155 11.10 -22.62 16.92
N GLN A 156 9.89 -23.05 16.56
CA GLN A 156 9.40 -24.39 16.86
C GLN A 156 9.62 -25.40 15.72
N GLU A 157 9.81 -24.93 14.48
CA GLU A 157 10.10 -25.78 13.32
C GLU A 157 11.61 -26.09 13.11
N ASP A 158 12.51 -25.32 13.73
CA ASP A 158 13.97 -25.45 13.55
C ASP A 158 14.65 -26.46 14.51
N ILE A 159 13.90 -27.23 15.32
CA ILE A 159 14.47 -28.20 16.29
C ILE A 159 14.48 -29.66 15.78
N GLU A 160 13.83 -30.00 14.67
CA GLU A 160 13.69 -31.41 14.22
C GLU A 160 14.31 -31.76 12.85
N SER A 161 15.40 -31.10 12.43
CA SER A 161 16.17 -31.62 11.29
C SER A 161 17.66 -31.28 11.33
N ASN A 162 18.37 -31.84 12.32
CA ASN A 162 19.83 -31.82 12.32
C ASN A 162 20.41 -33.22 12.51
N LYS A 163 20.58 -33.94 11.38
CA LYS A 163 21.55 -35.04 11.23
C LYS A 163 22.10 -35.13 9.79
N ASP A 164 23.39 -34.84 9.72
CA ASP A 164 24.41 -35.49 8.88
C ASP A 164 24.36 -35.34 7.35
N SER A 165 25.27 -34.53 6.80
CA SER A 165 26.55 -35.04 6.26
C SER A 165 27.20 -34.06 5.28
N ALA A 166 28.53 -33.91 5.44
CA ALA A 166 29.40 -33.13 4.60
C ALA A 166 29.67 -33.76 3.22
N SER A 167 29.80 -32.92 2.17
CA SER A 167 30.89 -32.99 1.19
C SER A 167 30.82 -31.84 0.16
N ASP A 168 31.85 -31.00 0.18
CA ASP A 168 32.69 -30.52 -0.93
C ASP A 168 32.19 -30.70 -2.39
N SER A 169 32.19 -29.60 -3.18
CA SER A 169 32.95 -29.46 -4.44
C SER A 169 32.44 -28.31 -5.31
N ASP A 170 33.41 -27.52 -5.81
CA ASP A 170 33.31 -26.43 -6.78
C ASP A 170 32.56 -26.78 -8.09
N ASN A 171 31.84 -25.80 -8.69
CA ASN A 171 31.95 -25.56 -10.14
C ASN A 171 31.37 -24.21 -10.60
N GLU A 172 32.03 -23.68 -11.62
CA GLU A 172 31.89 -22.46 -12.37
C GLU A 172 30.66 -22.34 -13.29
N SER A 173 30.31 -21.07 -13.56
CA SER A 173 29.87 -20.50 -14.85
C SER A 173 28.43 -20.58 -15.38
N SER A 174 28.04 -19.40 -15.89
CA SER A 174 27.22 -19.06 -17.07
C SER A 174 25.74 -18.69 -16.91
N GLU A 175 25.52 -17.37 -16.85
CA GLU A 175 24.82 -16.55 -17.87
C GLU A 175 23.71 -17.24 -18.70
N SER A 176 22.46 -16.79 -18.53
CA SER A 176 21.59 -16.35 -19.64
C SER A 176 20.23 -15.85 -19.13
N GLU A 177 20.07 -14.53 -19.01
CA GLU A 177 18.75 -13.92 -18.87
C GLU A 177 18.17 -13.55 -20.24
N ASN A 178 16.96 -14.07 -20.49
CA ASN A 178 16.14 -13.81 -21.66
C ASN A 178 14.92 -12.98 -21.20
N GLU A 179 15.00 -11.66 -21.36
CA GLU A 179 13.91 -10.74 -21.02
C GLU A 179 13.15 -10.28 -22.27
N GLY A 180 11.82 -10.49 -22.23
CA GLY A 180 10.89 -10.16 -23.29
C GLY A 180 10.63 -8.66 -23.46
N GLU A 181 10.55 -8.23 -24.72
CA GLU A 181 10.25 -6.86 -25.13
C GLU A 181 8.87 -6.39 -24.66
N SER A 182 8.83 -5.55 -23.63
CA SER A 182 7.72 -4.64 -23.35
C SER A 182 8.04 -3.24 -23.87
N SER A 183 7.07 -2.67 -24.60
CA SER A 183 7.19 -1.45 -25.40
C SER A 183 7.52 -0.19 -24.58
N ASN A 184 8.82 0.07 -24.37
CA ASN A 184 9.30 1.35 -23.87
C ASN A 184 9.31 2.40 -24.98
N LYS A 185 8.32 3.31 -24.95
CA LYS A 185 8.29 4.52 -25.77
C LYS A 185 9.36 5.48 -25.26
N THR A 186 10.61 5.23 -25.65
CA THR A 186 11.75 6.07 -25.27
C THR A 186 11.52 7.50 -25.76
N LYS A 187 11.50 8.44 -24.82
CA LYS A 187 11.48 9.88 -25.13
C LYS A 187 12.77 10.17 -25.90
N SER A 188 12.65 10.39 -27.21
CA SER A 188 13.77 10.78 -28.08
C SER A 188 14.21 12.20 -27.71
N TYR A 189 15.02 12.31 -26.65
CA TYR A 189 15.70 13.55 -26.32
C TYR A 189 16.82 13.77 -27.34
N ARG A 190 16.85 14.98 -27.91
CA ARG A 190 17.97 15.43 -28.75
C ARG A 190 19.15 15.72 -27.83
N PRO A 191 20.38 15.24 -28.12
CA PRO A 191 21.57 15.65 -27.41
C PRO A 191 21.74 17.18 -27.48
N ARG A 192 21.98 17.82 -26.33
CA ARG A 192 22.01 19.28 -26.19
C ARG A 192 23.22 19.93 -26.88
N GLU A 193 24.28 19.17 -27.11
CA GLU A 193 25.56 19.64 -27.68
C GLU A 193 26.00 18.79 -28.88
N GLU A 194 25.15 18.73 -29.92
CA GLU A 194 25.51 18.06 -31.19
C GLU A 194 26.30 19.01 -32.12
N SER A 195 27.42 18.53 -32.68
CA SER A 195 28.16 19.25 -33.73
C SER A 195 27.29 19.37 -35.01
N PRO A 196 27.50 20.38 -35.88
CA PRO A 196 26.70 20.55 -37.09
C PRO A 196 26.73 19.34 -38.04
N ASP A 197 27.81 18.57 -38.07
CA ASP A 197 27.92 17.36 -38.90
C ASP A 197 27.17 16.16 -38.30
N SER A 198 27.30 15.91 -36.99
CA SER A 198 26.55 14.84 -36.30
C SER A 198 25.02 15.01 -36.45
N LYS A 199 24.54 16.26 -36.46
CA LYS A 199 23.14 16.61 -36.74
C LYS A 199 22.69 16.24 -38.15
N ARG A 200 23.56 16.42 -39.15
CA ARG A 200 23.27 16.07 -40.56
C ARG A 200 23.16 14.57 -40.73
N GLU A 201 24.05 13.80 -40.11
CA GLU A 201 24.04 12.34 -40.12
C GLU A 201 22.77 11.78 -39.46
N ARG A 202 22.40 12.26 -38.27
CA ARG A 202 21.15 11.84 -37.63
C ARG A 202 19.93 12.13 -38.51
N LYS A 203 19.88 13.31 -39.14
CA LYS A 203 18.78 13.67 -40.05
C LYS A 203 18.74 12.76 -41.28
N LYS A 204 19.89 12.28 -41.77
CA LYS A 204 20.00 11.32 -42.86
C LYS A 204 19.45 9.95 -42.44
N ILE A 205 19.89 9.44 -41.28
CA ILE A 205 19.46 8.15 -40.72
C ILE A 205 17.95 8.13 -40.48
N ILE A 206 17.39 9.16 -39.83
CA ILE A 206 15.93 9.24 -39.58
C ILE A 206 15.14 9.27 -40.90
N LYS A 207 15.65 9.96 -41.93
CA LYS A 207 14.98 10.01 -43.25
C LYS A 207 15.00 8.64 -43.95
N GLU A 208 16.09 7.90 -43.82
CA GLU A 208 16.26 6.58 -44.40
C GLU A 208 15.35 5.56 -43.69
N GLU A 209 15.36 5.54 -42.37
CA GLU A 209 14.48 4.71 -41.56
C GLU A 209 12.99 4.99 -41.85
N GLN A 210 12.59 6.27 -41.94
CA GLN A 210 11.23 6.63 -42.34
C GLN A 210 10.90 6.23 -43.77
N ARG A 211 11.87 6.26 -44.70
CA ARG A 211 11.67 5.82 -46.08
C ARG A 211 11.42 4.31 -46.12
N GLU A 212 12.16 3.52 -45.36
CA GLU A 212 11.94 2.09 -45.22
C GLU A 212 10.60 1.77 -44.56
N LYS A 213 10.25 2.44 -43.46
CA LYS A 213 8.93 2.31 -42.81
C LYS A 213 7.76 2.66 -43.76
N ARG A 214 7.97 3.58 -44.71
CA ARG A 214 6.96 3.92 -45.73
C ARG A 214 6.82 2.85 -46.81
N LYS A 215 7.88 2.07 -47.12
CA LYS A 215 7.82 0.94 -48.07
C LYS A 215 6.86 -0.15 -47.58
N ASN A 216 6.88 -0.45 -46.29
CA ASN A 216 6.07 -1.52 -45.67
C ASN A 216 4.75 -1.01 -45.08
N LYS A 217 4.35 0.23 -45.38
CA LYS A 217 3.16 0.86 -44.79
C LYS A 217 1.88 0.28 -45.38
N ILE A 218 0.91 -0.01 -44.52
CA ILE A 218 -0.44 -0.45 -44.92
C ILE A 218 -1.06 0.57 -45.91
N PRO A 219 -1.53 0.13 -47.09
CA PRO A 219 -2.16 1.03 -48.05
C PRO A 219 -3.35 1.79 -47.46
N LYS A 220 -3.47 3.08 -47.81
CA LYS A 220 -4.48 4.00 -47.25
C LYS A 220 -5.92 3.47 -47.41
N HIS A 221 -6.22 2.82 -48.54
CA HIS A 221 -7.56 2.29 -48.82
C HIS A 221 -7.91 1.12 -47.89
N VAL A 222 -6.96 0.24 -47.56
CA VAL A 222 -7.14 -0.87 -46.61
C VAL A 222 -7.41 -0.32 -45.21
N LYS A 223 -6.61 0.66 -44.75
CA LYS A 223 -6.82 1.33 -43.46
C LYS A 223 -8.21 1.97 -43.36
N LYS A 224 -8.62 2.73 -44.39
CA LYS A 224 -9.95 3.37 -44.45
C LYS A 224 -11.11 2.36 -44.43
N ARG A 225 -10.96 1.20 -45.07
CA ARG A 225 -11.97 0.14 -45.07
C ARG A 225 -12.14 -0.45 -43.67
N LYS A 226 -11.04 -0.75 -42.97
CA LYS A 226 -11.05 -1.29 -41.59
C LYS A 226 -11.69 -0.32 -40.59
N GLU A 227 -11.38 0.97 -40.67
CA GLU A 227 -11.99 1.99 -39.80
C GLU A 227 -13.50 2.11 -40.05
N LYS A 228 -13.94 2.09 -41.32
CA LYS A 228 -15.37 2.10 -41.67
C LYS A 228 -16.11 0.85 -41.19
N SER A 229 -15.52 -0.34 -41.30
CA SER A 229 -16.14 -1.57 -40.79
C SER A 229 -16.18 -1.58 -39.26
N GLY A 230 -15.13 -1.11 -38.59
CA GLY A 230 -15.10 -0.95 -37.14
C GLY A 230 -16.19 -0.01 -36.63
N SER A 231 -16.37 1.14 -37.27
CA SER A 231 -17.43 2.11 -36.92
C SER A 231 -18.85 1.61 -37.20
N LYS A 232 -19.03 0.70 -38.17
CA LYS A 232 -20.33 0.07 -38.45
C LYS A 232 -20.68 -1.02 -37.42
N ASN A 233 -19.70 -1.78 -36.95
CA ASN A 233 -19.93 -2.79 -35.92
C ASN A 233 -20.24 -2.18 -34.55
N THR A 234 -19.60 -1.07 -34.17
CA THR A 234 -19.92 -0.37 -32.91
C THR A 234 -21.31 0.28 -32.91
N LYS A 235 -21.87 0.61 -34.08
CA LYS A 235 -23.26 1.09 -34.22
C LYS A 235 -24.31 -0.02 -34.22
N LYS A 236 -23.95 -1.26 -34.58
CA LYS A 236 -24.88 -2.41 -34.60
C LYS A 236 -24.99 -3.15 -33.27
N GLY A 237 -24.06 -2.93 -32.33
CA GLY A 237 -24.12 -3.48 -30.96
C GLY A 237 -24.81 -2.57 -29.94
N LYS A 238 -25.40 -1.44 -30.39
CA LYS A 238 -26.23 -0.53 -29.60
C LYS A 238 -27.65 -0.49 -30.18
N THR A 239 -28.30 -1.65 -30.20
CA THR A 239 -29.75 -1.83 -30.40
C THR A 239 -30.14 -3.12 -29.74
#